data_AF-A0A150HQT9-F1
#
_entry.id   AF-A0A150HQT9-F1
#
_cell.length_a   1.000
_cell.length_b   1.000
_cell.length_c   1.000
_cell.angle_alpha   90.00
_cell.angle_beta   90.00
_cell.angle_gamma   90.00
#
_symmetry.space_group_name_H-M   'P 1'
#
loop_
_entity.id
_entity.type
_entity.pdbx_description
1 polymer ?
#
loop_
_entity_poly.entity_id
_entity_poly.type
_entity_poly.pdbx_seq_one_letter_code
_entity_poly.pdbx_strand_id
1 'polypeptide(L)'
;MTMIIILIAVFAVILFFLANVNKAKGGRGERNPIKGKRIITMNEQPTFLRLREALPEHIVLAQVAFSAFMTAKGYATRNLFNRKVADFVVLDKQFNVVAIVELDDASHKGKEEKDADRDALIVEAGYRVIRYKRTPDLEQIQKDFGIIKVAELVEEPLAEPKTHLVSDAFIVETDTNEQKIS
;
A
#
# COMPACT_ATOMS: atom_id res chain seq x y z
N MET A 1 70.28 27.62 30.17
CA MET A 1 69.40 28.35 29.24
C MET A 1 68.74 27.41 28.22
N THR A 2 69.50 26.57 27.52
CA THR A 2 69.00 25.56 26.56
C THR A 2 68.01 24.56 27.17
N MET A 3 68.29 24.00 28.35
CA MET A 3 67.38 23.05 29.03
C MET A 3 66.03 23.66 29.42
N ILE A 4 66.01 24.96 29.77
CA ILE A 4 64.79 25.69 30.14
C ILE A 4 63.91 25.90 28.90
N ILE A 5 64.52 26.23 27.75
CA ILE A 5 63.82 26.43 26.47
C ILE A 5 63.17 25.11 26.01
N ILE A 6 63.88 23.98 26.15
CA ILE A 6 63.34 22.66 25.80
C ILE A 6 62.14 22.30 26.68
N LEU A 7 62.22 22.59 27.98
CA LEU A 7 61.12 22.30 28.92
C LEU A 7 59.85 23.11 28.58
N ILE A 8 60.01 24.39 28.23
CA ILE A 8 58.90 25.26 27.83
C ILE A 8 58.27 24.78 26.52
N ALA A 9 59.07 24.35 25.55
CA ALA A 9 58.57 23.81 24.28
C ALA A 9 57.76 22.52 24.47
N VAL A 10 58.25 21.60 25.30
CA VAL A 10 57.52 20.36 25.63
C VAL A 10 56.23 20.66 26.37
N PHE A 11 56.24 21.60 27.31
CA PHE A 11 55.04 22.01 28.04
C PHE A 11 54.00 22.65 27.11
N ALA A 12 54.42 23.49 26.16
CA ALA A 12 53.53 24.08 25.16
C ALA A 12 52.88 23.03 24.25
N VAL A 13 53.62 22.00 23.84
CA VAL A 13 53.09 20.89 23.04
C VAL A 13 52.06 20.09 23.85
N ILE A 14 52.34 19.79 25.11
CA ILE A 14 51.41 19.08 26.00
C ILE A 14 50.12 19.88 26.19
N LEU A 15 50.21 21.20 26.43
CA LEU A 15 49.05 22.08 26.55
C LEU A 15 48.23 22.14 25.26
N PHE A 16 48.89 22.17 24.10
CA PHE A 16 48.22 22.14 22.79
C PHE A 16 47.41 20.84 22.59
N PHE A 17 47.99 19.69 22.94
CA PHE A 17 47.28 18.42 22.88
C PHE A 17 46.12 18.34 23.90
N LEU A 18 46.30 18.80 25.14
CA LEU A 18 45.23 18.85 26.15
C LEU A 18 44.05 19.74 25.72
N ALA A 19 44.34 20.91 25.13
CA ALA A 19 43.31 21.82 24.64
C ALA A 19 42.47 21.21 23.51
N ASN A 20 43.10 20.42 22.62
CA ASN A 20 42.41 19.76 21.52
C ASN A 20 41.57 18.54 21.96
N VAL A 21 41.95 17.84 23.03
CA VAL A 21 41.16 16.71 23.58
C VAL A 21 39.83 17.18 24.16
N ASN A 22 39.76 18.39 24.73
CA ASN A 22 38.53 18.94 25.31
C ASN A 22 37.52 19.43 24.26
N LYS A 23 37.96 19.73 23.04
CA LYS A 23 37.06 20.17 21.96
C LYS A 23 36.21 19.02 21.39
N ALA A 24 36.63 17.76 21.60
CA ALA A 24 35.90 16.57 21.17
C ALA A 24 34.75 16.15 22.12
N LYS A 25 34.62 16.77 23.31
CA LYS A 25 33.59 16.42 24.32
C LYS A 25 32.46 17.45 24.47
N GLY A 26 32.45 18.51 23.68
CA GLY A 26 31.42 19.57 23.73
C GLY A 26 30.34 19.38 22.67
N GLY A 27 29.50 18.35 22.78
CA GLY A 27 28.57 18.02 21.71
C GLY A 27 27.29 17.33 22.17
N ARG A 28 26.39 18.08 22.80
CA ARG A 28 24.95 17.78 22.69
C ARG A 28 24.27 19.09 22.29
N GLY A 29 24.26 19.36 20.98
CA GLY A 29 23.49 20.48 20.44
C GLY A 29 22.06 20.40 20.99
N GLU A 30 21.48 21.56 21.31
CA GLU A 30 20.11 21.63 21.81
C GLU A 30 19.19 20.80 20.90
N ARG A 31 18.43 19.91 21.53
CA ARG A 31 17.53 19.03 20.80
C ARG A 31 16.41 19.88 20.21
N ASN A 32 16.29 19.87 18.89
CA ASN A 32 15.15 20.49 18.21
C ASN A 32 13.82 19.89 18.74
N PRO A 33 12.77 20.71 18.93
CA PRO A 33 11.49 20.23 19.41
C PRO A 33 10.88 19.25 18.41
N ILE A 34 10.38 18.12 18.92
CA ILE A 34 9.63 17.15 18.13
C ILE A 34 8.23 17.70 17.89
N LYS A 35 7.78 17.68 16.63
CA LYS A 35 6.44 18.09 16.23
C LYS A 35 5.73 16.94 15.53
N GLY A 36 4.42 16.82 15.77
CA GLY A 36 3.57 15.90 15.02
C GLY A 36 3.46 16.33 13.54
N LYS A 37 3.24 15.36 12.66
CA LYS A 37 2.96 15.59 11.24
C LYS A 37 1.80 14.69 10.79
N ARG A 38 1.21 15.02 9.63
CA ARG A 38 0.26 14.11 8.96
C ARG A 38 0.97 12.80 8.60
N ILE A 39 0.21 11.70 8.64
CA ILE A 39 0.73 10.37 8.27
C ILE A 39 0.93 10.32 6.76
N ILE A 40 -0.14 10.57 5.99
CA ILE A 40 -0.12 10.67 4.53
C ILE A 40 -0.17 12.11 4.05
N THR A 41 0.39 12.37 2.86
CA THR A 41 0.42 13.71 2.26
C THR A 41 -0.97 14.11 1.70
N MET A 42 -1.13 15.39 1.30
CA MET A 42 -2.36 15.83 0.64
C MET A 42 -2.54 15.21 -0.75
N ASN A 43 -1.44 14.86 -1.42
CA ASN A 43 -1.45 14.26 -2.75
C ASN A 43 -1.78 12.75 -2.69
N GLU A 44 -1.40 12.08 -1.61
CA GLU A 44 -1.69 10.66 -1.36
C GLU A 44 -3.15 10.39 -0.94
N GLN A 45 -3.77 11.34 -0.23
CA GLN A 45 -5.12 11.17 0.33
C GLN A 45 -6.18 10.74 -0.69
N PRO A 46 -6.31 11.39 -1.86
CA PRO A 46 -7.29 10.97 -2.87
C PRO A 46 -7.05 9.54 -3.36
N THR A 47 -5.79 9.17 -3.62
CA THR A 47 -5.43 7.82 -4.07
C THR A 47 -5.76 6.77 -3.01
N PHE A 48 -5.45 7.04 -1.74
CA PHE A 48 -5.83 6.15 -0.62
C PHE A 48 -7.33 5.89 -0.57
N LEU A 49 -8.14 6.95 -0.69
CA LEU A 49 -9.59 6.83 -0.67
C LEU A 49 -10.11 6.01 -1.86
N ARG A 50 -9.55 6.24 -3.06
CA ARG A 50 -9.92 5.50 -4.27
C ARG A 50 -9.52 4.03 -4.21
N LEU A 51 -8.36 3.70 -3.65
CA LEU A 51 -7.95 2.31 -3.42
C LEU A 51 -8.94 1.58 -2.51
N ARG A 52 -9.32 2.21 -1.38
CA ARG A 52 -10.29 1.63 -0.44
C ARG A 52 -11.67 1.44 -1.07
N GLU A 53 -12.10 2.39 -1.90
CA GLU A 53 -13.39 2.33 -2.59
C GLU A 53 -13.41 1.25 -3.68
N ALA A 54 -12.35 1.15 -4.48
CA ALA A 54 -12.24 0.20 -5.57
C ALA A 54 -11.97 -1.24 -5.10
N LEU A 55 -11.34 -1.41 -3.94
CA LEU A 55 -10.90 -2.70 -3.39
C LEU A 55 -11.57 -2.99 -2.03
N PRO A 56 -12.91 -3.08 -1.94
CA PRO A 56 -13.61 -3.21 -0.66
C PRO A 56 -13.26 -4.48 0.13
N GLU A 57 -12.84 -5.53 -0.58
CA GLU A 57 -12.46 -6.82 0.01
C GLU A 57 -10.98 -6.91 0.42
N HIS A 58 -10.21 -5.83 0.22
CA HIS A 58 -8.77 -5.76 0.52
C HIS A 58 -8.48 -4.82 1.70
N ILE A 59 -7.31 -5.00 2.29
CA ILE A 59 -6.79 -4.13 3.35
C ILE A 59 -5.75 -3.20 2.73
N VAL A 60 -5.94 -1.89 2.86
CA VAL A 60 -4.98 -0.88 2.36
C VAL A 60 -4.24 -0.28 3.55
N LEU A 61 -2.92 -0.51 3.60
CA LEU A 61 -2.01 0.11 4.56
C LEU A 61 -1.28 1.29 3.90
N ALA A 62 -1.08 2.38 4.63
CA ALA A 62 -0.38 3.56 4.13
C ALA A 62 0.97 3.77 4.86
N GLN A 63 1.96 4.30 4.14
CA GLN A 63 3.27 4.68 4.67
C GLN A 63 3.98 3.50 5.36
N VAL A 64 4.08 2.37 4.64
CA VAL A 64 4.65 1.12 5.17
C VAL A 64 6.14 1.06 4.90
N ALA A 65 6.96 0.95 5.94
CA ALA A 65 8.40 0.77 5.80
C ALA A 65 8.72 -0.53 5.05
N PHE A 66 9.68 -0.50 4.12
CA PHE A 66 10.10 -1.70 3.37
C PHE A 66 10.59 -2.79 4.31
N SER A 67 11.21 -2.43 5.43
CA SER A 67 11.64 -3.39 6.45
C SER A 67 10.51 -4.13 7.17
N ALA A 68 9.24 -3.75 6.94
CA ALA A 68 8.08 -4.48 7.47
C ALA A 68 7.70 -5.69 6.60
N PHE A 69 8.04 -5.67 5.30
CA PHE A 69 7.68 -6.74 4.35
C PHE A 69 8.88 -7.31 3.58
N MET A 70 10.08 -6.73 3.69
CA MET A 70 11.31 -7.22 3.07
C MET A 70 12.36 -7.57 4.12
N THR A 71 13.17 -8.59 3.82
CA THR A 71 14.30 -9.01 4.64
C THR A 71 15.48 -9.40 3.78
N ALA A 72 16.70 -9.30 4.31
CA ALA A 72 17.92 -9.71 3.64
C ALA A 72 18.95 -10.17 4.66
N LYS A 73 19.87 -11.04 4.22
CA LYS A 73 21.04 -11.42 5.02
C LYS A 73 22.10 -10.32 4.95
N GLY A 74 22.59 -9.89 6.10
CA GLY A 74 23.67 -8.91 6.21
C GLY A 74 23.21 -7.45 6.18
N TYR A 75 23.98 -6.60 6.86
CA TYR A 75 23.65 -5.18 7.02
C TYR A 75 23.76 -4.37 5.73
N ALA A 76 24.72 -4.70 4.85
CA ALA A 76 24.93 -4.00 3.59
C ALA A 76 23.68 -4.02 2.71
N THR A 77 23.11 -5.20 2.48
CA THR A 77 21.87 -5.36 1.68
C THR A 77 20.67 -4.76 2.39
N ARG A 78 20.54 -4.92 3.72
CA ARG A 78 19.43 -4.34 4.48
C ARG A 78 19.41 -2.81 4.43
N ASN A 79 20.58 -2.17 4.33
CA ASN A 79 20.69 -0.72 4.16
C ASN A 79 20.14 -0.20 2.83
N LEU A 80 19.97 -1.06 1.82
CA LEU A 80 19.37 -0.68 0.56
C LEU A 80 17.90 -0.28 0.73
N PHE A 81 17.17 -0.87 1.69
CA PHE A 81 15.73 -0.64 1.85
C PHE A 81 15.28 -0.17 3.23
N ASN A 82 16.11 -0.23 4.28
CA ASN A 82 15.70 0.09 5.65
C ASN A 82 15.21 1.54 5.89
N ARG A 83 15.48 2.46 4.95
CA ARG A 83 15.01 3.86 5.00
C ARG A 83 13.91 4.16 3.99
N LYS A 84 13.46 3.15 3.23
CA LYS A 84 12.42 3.27 2.22
C LYS A 84 11.05 2.96 2.83
N VAL A 85 10.02 3.66 2.36
CA VAL A 85 8.64 3.58 2.84
C VAL A 85 7.73 3.64 1.63
N ALA A 86 6.93 2.59 1.41
CA ALA A 86 5.91 2.51 0.37
C ALA A 86 4.75 3.46 0.67
N ASP A 87 4.21 4.11 -0.36
CA ASP A 87 3.03 4.95 -0.18
C ASP A 87 1.84 4.11 0.30
N PHE A 88 1.55 3.00 -0.39
CA PHE A 88 0.55 2.03 0.04
C PHE A 88 0.97 0.57 -0.17
N VAL A 89 0.46 -0.30 0.69
CA VAL A 89 0.55 -1.75 0.58
C VAL A 89 -0.86 -2.32 0.63
N VAL A 90 -1.26 -3.02 -0.43
CA VAL A 90 -2.56 -3.68 -0.52
C VAL A 90 -2.39 -5.14 -0.13
N LEU A 91 -3.18 -5.59 0.84
CA LEU A 91 -3.22 -6.96 1.33
C LEU A 91 -4.57 -7.62 1.01
N ASP A 92 -4.55 -8.95 0.90
CA ASP A 92 -5.76 -9.76 0.95
C ASP A 92 -6.29 -9.90 2.40
N LYS A 93 -7.40 -10.63 2.56
CA LYS A 93 -8.01 -10.88 3.89
C LYS A 93 -7.16 -11.75 4.81
N GLN A 94 -6.17 -12.44 4.26
CA GLN A 94 -5.22 -13.30 4.97
C GLN A 94 -3.91 -12.55 5.28
N PHE A 95 -3.85 -11.24 5.02
CA PHE A 95 -2.68 -10.38 5.21
C PHE A 95 -1.49 -10.69 4.29
N ASN A 96 -1.71 -11.37 3.16
CA ASN A 96 -0.69 -11.51 2.14
C ASN A 96 -0.62 -10.25 1.28
N VAL A 97 0.59 -9.83 0.90
CA VAL A 97 0.79 -8.68 0.02
C VAL A 97 0.32 -9.02 -1.40
N VAL A 98 -0.67 -8.28 -1.89
CA VAL A 98 -1.18 -8.37 -3.26
C VAL A 98 -0.39 -7.46 -4.19
N ALA A 99 -0.17 -6.20 -3.77
CA ALA A 99 0.62 -5.23 -4.52
C ALA A 99 1.13 -4.10 -3.62
N ILE A 100 2.28 -3.55 -4.00
CA ILE A 100 2.78 -2.26 -3.53
C ILE A 100 2.29 -1.19 -4.50
N VAL A 101 1.69 -0.12 -3.99
CA VAL A 101 1.21 1.00 -4.80
C VAL A 101 2.03 2.24 -4.49
N GLU A 102 2.59 2.86 -5.52
CA GLU A 102 3.39 4.09 -5.43
C GLU A 102 2.73 5.21 -6.24
N LEU A 103 2.81 6.44 -5.74
CA LEU A 103 2.30 7.63 -6.41
C LEU A 103 3.47 8.50 -6.88
N ASP A 104 3.64 8.66 -8.20
CA ASP A 104 4.60 9.64 -8.72
C ASP A 104 4.08 11.04 -8.45
N ASP A 105 4.89 11.88 -7.81
CA ASP A 105 4.63 13.30 -7.84
C ASP A 105 5.16 13.90 -9.15
N ALA A 106 4.39 14.80 -9.76
CA ALA A 106 4.78 15.46 -11.03
C ALA A 106 6.05 16.32 -10.91
N SER A 107 6.61 16.45 -9.69
CA SER A 107 7.84 17.18 -9.39
C SER A 107 9.14 16.41 -9.72
N HIS A 108 9.06 15.19 -10.26
CA HIS A 108 10.22 14.31 -10.50
C HIS A 108 11.01 14.56 -11.80
N LYS A 109 11.42 15.81 -12.09
CA LYS A 109 12.51 16.00 -13.09
C LYS A 109 13.85 15.65 -12.43
N GLY A 110 14.48 14.55 -12.89
CA GLY A 110 15.85 14.16 -12.51
C GLY A 110 15.99 13.15 -11.35
N LYS A 111 14.94 12.40 -11.01
CA LYS A 111 14.99 11.31 -10.00
C LYS A 111 14.69 9.90 -10.54
N GLU A 112 14.52 9.79 -11.86
CA GLU A 112 14.11 8.57 -12.56
C GLU A 112 14.97 7.34 -12.20
N GLU A 113 16.29 7.48 -12.13
CA GLU A 113 17.20 6.38 -11.74
C GLU A 113 16.95 5.87 -10.31
N LYS A 114 16.64 6.77 -9.36
CA LYS A 114 16.38 6.37 -7.96
C LYS A 114 15.05 5.64 -7.80
N ASP A 115 14.08 5.98 -8.64
CA ASP A 115 12.78 5.32 -8.66
C ASP A 115 12.90 3.94 -9.32
N ALA A 116 13.73 3.80 -10.36
CA ALA A 116 14.04 2.50 -10.96
C ALA A 116 14.74 1.56 -9.98
N ASP A 117 15.74 2.03 -9.23
CA ASP A 117 16.41 1.24 -8.20
C ASP A 117 15.45 0.79 -7.09
N ARG A 118 14.49 1.65 -6.73
CA ARG A 118 13.49 1.35 -5.71
C ARG A 118 12.56 0.25 -6.19
N ASP A 119 12.03 0.36 -7.40
CA ASP A 119 11.12 -0.63 -7.96
C ASP A 119 11.85 -1.97 -8.18
N ALA A 120 13.12 -1.94 -8.60
CA ALA A 120 13.96 -3.12 -8.72
C ALA A 120 14.06 -3.90 -7.39
N LEU A 121 14.23 -3.22 -6.25
CA LEU A 121 14.26 -3.87 -4.94
C LEU A 121 12.94 -4.54 -4.58
N ILE A 122 11.81 -3.91 -4.89
CA ILE A 122 10.48 -4.48 -4.60
C ILE A 122 10.26 -5.73 -5.45
N VAL A 123 10.59 -5.65 -6.74
CA VAL A 123 10.49 -6.76 -7.70
C VAL A 123 11.44 -7.90 -7.32
N GLU A 124 12.66 -7.59 -6.89
CA GLU A 124 13.64 -8.58 -6.39
C GLU A 124 13.10 -9.34 -5.17
N ALA A 125 12.35 -8.67 -4.29
CA ALA A 125 11.66 -9.31 -3.16
C ALA A 125 10.39 -10.09 -3.57
N GLY A 126 10.06 -10.17 -4.85
CA GLY A 126 8.92 -10.94 -5.37
C GLY A 126 7.58 -10.25 -5.27
N TYR A 127 7.55 -8.94 -4.99
CA TYR A 127 6.31 -8.17 -4.89
C TYR A 127 5.98 -7.47 -6.21
N ARG A 128 4.68 -7.43 -6.51
CA ARG A 128 4.13 -6.66 -7.61
C ARG A 128 4.08 -5.17 -7.25
N VAL A 129 4.51 -4.31 -8.18
CA VAL A 129 4.41 -2.85 -8.06
C VAL A 129 3.37 -2.31 -9.03
N ILE A 130 2.50 -1.41 -8.56
CA ILE A 130 1.57 -0.63 -9.39
C ILE A 130 1.86 0.85 -9.13
N ARG A 131 2.22 1.58 -10.19
CA ARG A 131 2.61 2.99 -10.09
C ARG A 131 1.57 3.88 -10.77
N TYR A 132 1.08 4.88 -10.04
CA TYR A 132 0.14 5.87 -10.58
C TYR A 132 0.81 7.24 -10.70
N LYS A 133 0.65 7.89 -11.86
CA LYS A 133 1.20 9.25 -12.11
C LYS A 133 0.39 10.38 -11.47
N ARG A 134 -0.84 10.06 -11.10
CA ARG A 134 -1.85 10.96 -10.52
C ARG A 134 -2.89 10.08 -9.86
N THR A 135 -3.81 10.68 -9.10
CA THR A 135 -4.96 9.97 -8.54
C THR A 135 -5.69 9.16 -9.62
N PRO A 136 -5.71 7.82 -9.53
CA PRO A 136 -6.42 6.98 -10.50
C PRO A 136 -7.95 7.04 -10.29
N ASP A 137 -8.68 6.71 -11.34
CA ASP A 137 -10.12 6.43 -11.22
C ASP A 137 -10.38 5.00 -10.72
N LEU A 138 -11.63 4.71 -10.36
CA LEU A 138 -11.99 3.40 -9.81
C LEU A 138 -11.81 2.28 -10.83
N GLU A 139 -12.14 2.54 -12.09
CA GLU A 139 -12.08 1.54 -13.16
C GLU A 139 -10.64 1.12 -13.44
N GLN A 140 -9.71 2.08 -13.45
CA GLN A 140 -8.28 1.82 -13.58
C GLN A 140 -7.78 0.92 -12.43
N ILE A 141 -8.13 1.24 -11.18
CA ILE A 141 -7.73 0.43 -10.03
C ILE A 141 -8.30 -0.99 -10.16
N GLN A 142 -9.60 -1.12 -10.45
CA GLN A 142 -10.23 -2.43 -10.58
C GLN A 142 -9.57 -3.27 -11.68
N LYS A 143 -9.30 -2.67 -12.84
CA LYS A 143 -8.60 -3.31 -13.95
C LYS A 143 -7.19 -3.73 -13.55
N ASP A 144 -6.42 -2.83 -12.95
CA ASP A 144 -5.03 -3.11 -12.55
C ASP A 144 -4.97 -4.22 -11.49
N PHE A 145 -5.96 -4.32 -10.61
CA PHE A 145 -6.08 -5.40 -9.63
C PHE A 145 -6.80 -6.65 -10.16
N GLY A 146 -7.20 -6.67 -11.43
CA GLY A 146 -7.90 -7.83 -12.03
C GLY A 146 -9.28 -8.09 -11.45
N ILE A 147 -9.92 -7.08 -10.83
CA ILE A 147 -11.29 -7.16 -10.36
C ILE A 147 -12.21 -7.03 -11.57
N ILE A 148 -12.65 -8.17 -12.09
CA ILE A 148 -13.73 -8.24 -13.06
C ILE A 148 -15.03 -8.14 -12.26
N LYS A 149 -15.89 -7.17 -12.60
CA LYS A 149 -17.26 -7.13 -12.06
C LYS A 149 -17.98 -8.39 -12.51
N VAL A 150 -18.16 -9.34 -11.60
CA VAL A 150 -18.92 -10.59 -11.82
C VAL A 150 -20.39 -10.31 -12.16
N ALA A 151 -20.86 -9.07 -11.99
CA ALA A 151 -22.21 -8.63 -12.35
C ALA A 151 -22.59 -8.93 -13.82
N GLU A 152 -21.63 -9.06 -14.75
CA GLU A 152 -21.92 -9.33 -16.16
C GLU A 152 -21.94 -10.84 -16.52
N LEU A 153 -21.60 -11.74 -15.58
CA LEU A 153 -21.61 -13.20 -15.78
C LEU A 153 -22.79 -13.92 -15.10
N VAL A 154 -23.69 -13.19 -14.42
CA VAL A 154 -24.83 -13.78 -13.69
C VAL A 154 -26.19 -13.26 -14.21
N GLU A 155 -26.21 -12.42 -15.26
CA GLU A 155 -27.46 -12.11 -15.97
C GLU A 155 -27.75 -13.13 -17.10
N GLU A 156 -27.90 -14.41 -16.74
CA GLU A 156 -29.00 -15.15 -17.37
C GLU A 156 -30.15 -15.13 -16.36
N PRO A 157 -31.26 -14.39 -16.63
CA PRO A 157 -32.44 -14.59 -15.83
C PRO A 157 -32.86 -16.04 -16.03
N LEU A 158 -32.97 -16.81 -14.94
CA LEU A 158 -33.72 -18.06 -14.98
C LEU A 158 -35.11 -17.72 -15.51
N ALA A 159 -35.32 -17.95 -16.80
CA ALA A 159 -36.64 -17.90 -17.40
C ALA A 159 -37.44 -19.01 -16.72
N GLU A 160 -38.27 -18.61 -15.74
CA GLU A 160 -39.26 -19.52 -15.17
C GLU A 160 -40.07 -20.13 -16.32
N PRO A 161 -40.24 -21.46 -16.38
CA PRO A 161 -41.09 -22.04 -17.39
C PRO A 161 -42.51 -21.56 -17.13
N LYS A 162 -43.06 -20.78 -18.07
CA LYS A 162 -44.48 -20.40 -18.07
C LYS A 162 -45.30 -21.68 -18.04
N THR A 163 -45.84 -22.03 -16.88
CA THR A 163 -46.84 -23.08 -16.74
C THR A 163 -48.09 -22.60 -17.48
N HIS A 164 -48.33 -23.18 -18.65
CA HIS A 164 -49.59 -23.00 -19.36
C HIS A 164 -50.66 -23.74 -18.54
N LEU A 165 -51.51 -22.99 -17.84
CA LEU A 165 -52.70 -23.55 -17.23
C LEU A 165 -53.62 -24.03 -18.36
N VAL A 166 -53.82 -25.35 -18.45
CA VAL A 166 -54.82 -25.96 -19.33
C VAL A 166 -56.17 -25.76 -18.66
N SER A 167 -56.80 -24.62 -18.92
CA SER A 167 -58.23 -24.44 -18.74
C SER A 167 -58.90 -24.76 -20.08
N ASP A 168 -59.50 -25.94 -20.18
CA ASP A 168 -60.76 -26.21 -20.90
C ASP A 168 -60.96 -27.72 -21.07
N ALA A 169 -61.83 -28.31 -20.25
CA ALA A 169 -62.76 -29.40 -20.59
C ALA A 169 -63.38 -30.00 -19.32
N PHE A 170 -64.41 -29.34 -18.78
CA PHE A 170 -65.46 -30.04 -18.04
C PHE A 170 -66.79 -29.66 -18.67
N ILE A 171 -67.21 -30.48 -19.64
CA ILE A 171 -68.59 -30.46 -20.15
C ILE A 171 -69.43 -31.06 -19.02
N VAL A 172 -70.30 -30.24 -18.44
CA VAL A 172 -71.36 -30.67 -17.54
C VAL A 172 -72.50 -31.19 -18.40
N GLU A 173 -72.65 -32.51 -18.49
CA GLU A 173 -73.89 -33.13 -18.95
C GLU A 173 -74.90 -33.11 -17.80
N THR A 174 -75.91 -32.27 -17.92
CA THR A 174 -77.12 -32.35 -17.08
C THR A 174 -78.10 -33.30 -17.74
N ASP A 175 -78.14 -34.55 -17.27
CA ASP A 175 -79.29 -35.41 -17.52
C ASP A 175 -80.33 -35.16 -16.42
N THR A 176 -81.30 -34.32 -16.76
CA THR A 176 -82.63 -34.37 -16.16
C THR A 176 -83.30 -35.67 -16.62
N ASN A 177 -83.56 -36.60 -15.71
CA ASN A 177 -84.72 -37.47 -15.90
C ASN A 177 -85.39 -37.84 -14.58
N GLU A 178 -86.67 -37.52 -14.54
CA GLU A 178 -87.64 -37.92 -13.54
C GLU A 178 -87.75 -39.46 -13.48
N GLN A 179 -87.98 -40.03 -12.30
CA GLN A 179 -89.08 -40.97 -12.05
C GLN A 179 -89.06 -41.51 -10.60
N LYS A 180 -90.01 -41.00 -9.80
CA LYS A 180 -91.09 -41.74 -9.13
C LYS A 180 -90.83 -43.23 -8.81
N ILE A 181 -90.98 -43.63 -7.53
CA ILE A 181 -92.08 -44.49 -7.00
C ILE A 181 -91.73 -45.04 -5.60
N SER A 182 -92.71 -44.83 -4.70
CA SER A 182 -93.08 -45.51 -3.45
C SER A 182 -92.22 -45.39 -2.19
#